data_AF-A0A2J6HIU5-F1
#
_entry.id   AF-A0A2J6HIU5-F1
#
_cell.length_a   1.000
_cell.length_b   1.000
_cell.length_c   1.000
_cell.angle_alpha   90.00
_cell.angle_beta   90.00
_cell.angle_gamma   90.00
#
_symmetry.space_group_name_H-M   'P 1'
#
loop_
_entity.id
_entity.type
_entity.pdbx_description
1 polymer ?
#
loop_
_entity_poly.entity_id
_entity_poly.type
_entity_poly.pdbx_seq_one_letter_code
_entity_poly.pdbx_strand_id
1 'polypeptide(L)'
;MIWKNNLLIDLRTAYQKMLSEKYEPGESIQLLDIVIESFFGYSRIGMALDPGIRLSESEILKLHAAVKELLAYKPVQYIIGKTRFLDIELSVNESVLIPRPETEELV
;
A
#
# COMPACT_ATOMS: atom_id res chain seq x y z
N MET A 1 6.07 -3.30 21.67
CA MET A 1 5.53 -2.83 20.38
C MET A 1 6.59 -2.01 19.66
N ILE A 2 6.78 -2.20 18.35
CA ILE A 2 7.80 -1.49 17.54
C ILE A 2 7.41 -0.02 17.30
N TRP A 3 6.12 0.31 17.48
CA TRP A 3 5.55 1.64 17.22
C TRP A 3 5.35 2.42 18.52
N LYS A 4 5.75 3.71 18.51
CA LYS A 4 5.58 4.62 19.67
C LYS A 4 4.13 5.01 19.91
N ASN A 5 3.29 4.94 18.87
CA ASN A 5 1.86 5.18 18.93
C ASN A 5 1.17 4.47 17.74
N ASN A 6 -0.15 4.56 17.69
CA ASN A 6 -0.97 4.01 16.61
C ASN A 6 -1.54 5.07 15.65
N LEU A 7 -0.96 6.28 15.63
CA LEU A 7 -1.35 7.30 14.67
C LEU A 7 -0.92 6.89 13.27
N LEU A 8 -1.84 6.97 12.32
CA LEU A 8 -1.60 6.53 10.94
C LEU A 8 -0.44 7.29 10.30
N ILE A 9 -0.30 8.59 10.58
CA ILE A 9 0.79 9.43 10.04
C ILE A 9 2.18 9.00 10.54
N ASP A 10 2.27 8.60 11.81
CA ASP A 10 3.52 8.13 12.41
C ASP A 10 3.87 6.73 11.92
N LEU A 11 2.88 5.84 11.83
CA LEU A 11 3.03 4.52 11.22
C LEU A 11 3.49 4.65 9.76
N ARG A 12 2.84 5.52 8.98
CA ARG A 12 3.20 5.79 7.58
C ARG A 12 4.66 6.23 7.46
N THR A 13 5.08 7.19 8.28
CA THR A 13 6.47 7.70 8.27
C THR A 13 7.47 6.60 8.63
N ALA A 14 7.17 5.79 9.64
CA ALA A 14 8.07 4.75 10.09
C ALA A 14 8.16 3.56 9.11
N TYR A 15 7.05 3.17 8.47
CA TYR A 15 7.07 2.16 7.39
C TYR A 15 7.70 2.67 6.10
N GLN A 16 7.53 3.94 5.76
CA GLN A 16 8.20 4.55 4.60
C GLN A 16 9.72 4.49 4.76
N LYS A 17 10.23 4.75 5.98
CA LYS A 17 11.65 4.57 6.28
C LYS A 17 12.13 3.13 6.08
N MET A 18 11.33 2.13 6.47
CA MET A 18 11.66 0.71 6.23
C MET A 18 11.69 0.37 4.73
N LEU A 19 10.70 0.84 3.97
CA LEU A 19 10.63 0.61 2.53
C LEU A 19 11.76 1.32 1.76
N SER A 20 12.26 2.44 2.30
CA SER A 20 13.38 3.19 1.70
C SER A 20 14.70 2.41 1.66
N GLU A 21 14.80 1.26 2.33
CA GLU A 21 15.94 0.34 2.20
C GLU A 21 15.97 -0.38 0.85
N LYS A 22 14.82 -0.52 0.18
CA LYS A 22 14.66 -1.29 -1.07
C LYS A 22 14.06 -0.50 -2.23
N TYR A 23 13.40 0.61 -1.94
CA TYR A 23 12.68 1.44 -2.88
C TYR A 23 13.14 2.89 -2.77
N GLU A 24 13.11 3.61 -3.88
CA GLU A 24 13.37 5.05 -3.87
C GLU A 24 12.32 5.77 -2.98
N PRO A 25 12.66 6.91 -2.36
CA PRO A 25 11.76 7.61 -1.43
C PRO A 25 10.38 7.93 -2.03
N GLY A 26 10.32 8.28 -3.32
CA GLY A 26 9.06 8.54 -4.02
C GLY A 26 8.23 7.27 -4.27
N GLU A 27 8.87 6.14 -4.53
CA GLU A 27 8.20 4.86 -4.78
C GLU A 27 7.69 4.25 -3.48
N SER A 28 8.51 4.25 -2.42
CA SER A 28 8.11 3.78 -1.09
C SER A 28 6.86 4.49 -0.57
N ILE A 29 6.77 5.82 -0.77
CA ILE A 29 5.58 6.62 -0.45
C ILE A 29 4.36 6.16 -1.25
N GLN A 30 4.51 6.00 -2.57
CA GLN A 30 3.40 5.61 -3.44
C GLN A 30 2.86 4.22 -3.10
N LEU A 31 3.74 3.24 -2.92
CA LEU A 31 3.36 1.88 -2.54
C LEU A 31 2.60 1.86 -1.21
N LEU A 32 3.08 2.62 -0.23
CA LEU A 32 2.47 2.69 1.09
C LEU A 32 1.11 3.39 1.05
N ASP A 33 0.97 4.47 0.27
CA ASP A 33 -0.31 5.17 0.10
C ASP A 33 -1.36 4.27 -0.58
N ILE A 34 -0.96 3.49 -1.60
CA ILE A 34 -1.86 2.50 -2.25
C ILE A 34 -2.37 1.47 -1.23
N VAL A 35 -1.49 0.95 -0.38
CA VAL A 35 -1.87 -0.02 0.64
C VAL A 35 -2.81 0.60 1.67
N ILE A 36 -2.49 1.80 2.18
CA ILE A 36 -3.30 2.50 3.18
C ILE A 36 -4.69 2.81 2.63
N GLU A 37 -4.76 3.35 1.42
CA GLU A 37 -6.03 3.70 0.77
C GLU A 37 -6.86 2.44 0.50
N SER A 38 -6.25 1.37 -0.01
CA SER A 38 -6.96 0.12 -0.30
C SER A 38 -7.49 -0.57 0.97
N PHE A 39 -6.71 -0.60 2.05
CA PHE A 39 -7.06 -1.35 3.25
C PHE A 39 -7.93 -0.57 4.23
N PHE A 40 -7.81 0.75 4.27
CA PHE A 40 -8.42 1.59 5.30
C PHE A 40 -9.24 2.76 4.73
N GLY A 41 -9.20 3.00 3.42
CA GLY A 41 -9.97 4.07 2.76
C GLY A 41 -9.40 5.48 2.96
N TYR A 42 -8.22 5.61 3.55
CA TYR A 42 -7.61 6.92 3.81
C TYR A 42 -6.72 7.35 2.65
N SER A 43 -7.16 8.36 1.90
CA SER A 43 -6.33 9.02 0.89
C SER A 43 -5.28 9.94 1.52
N ARG A 44 -4.28 10.35 0.75
CA ARG A 44 -3.29 11.35 1.17
C ARG A 44 -3.93 12.64 1.70
N ILE A 45 -4.98 13.10 1.03
CA ILE A 45 -5.73 14.29 1.43
C ILE A 45 -6.50 14.02 2.73
N GLY A 46 -7.15 12.85 2.83
CA GLY A 46 -7.87 12.45 4.04
C GLY A 46 -6.97 12.43 5.27
N MET A 47 -5.77 11.85 5.16
CA MET A 47 -4.78 11.85 6.25
C MET A 47 -4.28 13.26 6.63
N ALA A 48 -4.20 14.18 5.67
CA ALA A 48 -3.80 15.56 5.94
C ALA A 48 -4.90 16.37 6.63
N LEU A 49 -6.17 16.06 6.32
CA LEU A 49 -7.34 16.72 6.91
C LEU A 49 -7.64 16.22 8.33
N ASP A 50 -7.39 14.94 8.61
CA ASP A 50 -7.53 14.35 9.93
C ASP A 50 -6.24 13.66 10.40
N PRO A 51 -5.30 14.41 11.00
CA PRO A 51 -4.06 13.83 11.55
C PRO A 51 -4.31 12.97 12.80
N GLY A 52 -5.55 12.94 13.33
CA GLY A 52 -5.94 12.17 14.51
C GLY A 52 -6.26 10.71 14.23
N ILE A 53 -6.22 10.27 12.97
CA ILE A 53 -6.55 8.89 12.57
C ILE A 53 -5.64 7.89 13.29
N ARG A 54 -6.27 6.92 13.94
CA ARG A 54 -5.59 5.82 14.65
C ARG A 54 -6.01 4.48 14.09
N LEU A 55 -5.04 3.58 13.98
CA LEU A 55 -5.29 2.18 13.64
C LEU A 55 -5.45 1.34 14.92
N SER A 56 -6.36 0.38 14.88
CA SER A 56 -6.45 -0.72 15.84
C SER A 56 -5.24 -1.66 15.70
N GLU A 57 -5.01 -2.52 16.71
CA GLU A 57 -3.92 -3.49 16.64
C GLU A 57 -4.03 -4.43 15.43
N SER A 58 -5.26 -4.89 15.10
CA SER A 58 -5.53 -5.70 13.92
C SER A 58 -5.17 -4.99 12.62
N GLU A 59 -5.46 -3.69 12.52
CA GLU A 59 -5.13 -2.89 11.34
C GLU A 59 -3.62 -2.65 11.23
N ILE A 60 -2.94 -2.41 12.35
CA ILE A 60 -1.47 -2.30 12.38
C ILE A 60 -0.84 -3.61 11.92
N LEU A 61 -1.34 -4.76 12.37
CA LEU A 61 -0.86 -6.08 11.93
C LEU A 61 -1.10 -6.29 10.44
N LYS A 62 -2.26 -5.88 9.91
CA LYS A 62 -2.58 -5.93 8.49
C LYS A 62 -1.63 -5.06 7.65
N LEU A 63 -1.38 -3.83 8.09
CA LEU A 63 -0.42 -2.92 7.44
C LEU A 63 1.02 -3.49 7.51
N HIS A 64 1.41 -4.04 8.66
CA HIS A 64 2.72 -4.66 8.84
C HIS A 64 2.94 -5.83 7.88
N ALA A 65 1.94 -6.69 7.72
CA ALA A 65 1.99 -7.82 6.80
C ALA A 65 2.17 -7.35 5.34
N ALA A 66 1.39 -6.33 4.92
CA ALA A 66 1.55 -5.75 3.59
C ALA A 66 2.94 -5.15 3.35
N VAL A 67 3.51 -4.44 4.33
CA VAL A 67 4.86 -3.89 4.20
C VAL A 67 5.91 -5.00 4.11
N LYS A 68 5.75 -6.12 4.83
CA LYS A 68 6.63 -7.29 4.68
C LYS A 68 6.57 -7.88 3.28
N GLU A 69 5.38 -7.97 2.69
CA GLU A 69 5.21 -8.43 1.31
C GLU A 69 5.85 -7.47 0.30
N LEU A 70 5.68 -6.16 0.47
CA LEU A 70 6.38 -5.15 -0.34
C LEU A 70 7.90 -5.30 -0.22
N LEU A 71 8.44 -5.47 0.99
CA LEU A 71 9.88 -5.71 1.18
C LEU A 71 10.36 -7.03 0.56
N ALA A 72 9.47 -7.98 0.28
CA ALA A 72 9.77 -9.19 -0.48
C ALA A 72 9.65 -8.99 -2.01
N TYR A 73 9.54 -7.75 -2.48
CA TYR A 73 9.29 -7.37 -3.88
C TYR A 73 7.99 -7.93 -4.45
N LYS A 74 7.01 -8.26 -3.59
CA LYS A 74 5.69 -8.66 -4.06
C LYS A 74 4.98 -7.44 -4.66
N PRO A 75 4.44 -7.55 -5.90
CA PRO A 75 3.69 -6.45 -6.49
C PRO A 75 2.54 -5.97 -5.60
N VAL A 76 2.41 -4.66 -5.43
CA VAL A 76 1.38 -4.07 -4.56
C VAL A 76 -0.04 -4.51 -4.93
N GLN A 77 -0.31 -4.73 -6.22
CA GLN A 77 -1.60 -5.20 -6.73
C GLN A 77 -1.99 -6.57 -6.16
N TYR A 78 -1.04 -7.48 -5.98
CA TYR A 78 -1.29 -8.78 -5.34
C TYR A 78 -1.51 -8.65 -3.84
N ILE A 79 -0.90 -7.66 -3.21
CA ILE A 79 -1.08 -7.37 -1.78
C ILE A 79 -2.48 -6.79 -1.54
N ILE A 80 -2.92 -5.88 -2.40
CA ILE A 80 -4.26 -5.27 -2.31
C ILE A 80 -5.36 -6.13 -2.93
N GLY A 81 -5.00 -7.20 -3.65
CA GLY A 81 -5.91 -8.13 -4.31
C GLY A 81 -6.65 -7.54 -5.51
N LYS A 82 -6.22 -6.38 -6.01
CA LYS A 82 -6.90 -5.65 -7.08
C LYS A 82 -5.94 -4.84 -7.94
N THR A 83 -6.30 -4.65 -9.21
CA THR A 83 -5.62 -3.75 -10.14
C THR A 83 -6.65 -3.03 -10.99
N ARG A 84 -6.24 -1.91 -11.60
CA ARG A 84 -7.04 -1.25 -12.63
C ARG A 84 -6.53 -1.69 -14.00
N PHE A 85 -7.44 -2.00 -14.90
CA PHE A 85 -7.17 -2.25 -16.31
C PHE A 85 -8.23 -1.49 -17.10
N LEU A 86 -7.83 -0.53 -17.94
CA LEU A 86 -8.76 0.45 -18.52
C LEU A 86 -9.65 1.12 -17.44
N ASP A 87 -10.96 1.15 -17.64
CA ASP A 87 -11.95 1.71 -16.70
C ASP A 87 -12.56 0.68 -15.73
N ILE A 88 -12.01 -0.53 -15.64
CA ILE A 88 -12.50 -1.59 -14.75
C ILE A 88 -11.50 -1.94 -13.64
N GLU A 89 -12.02 -2.18 -12.43
CA GLU A 89 -11.26 -2.74 -11.31
C GLU A 89 -11.33 -4.27 -11.40
N LEU A 90 -10.18 -4.92 -11.53
CA LEU A 90 -10.06 -6.37 -11.60
C LEU A 90 -9.52 -6.89 -10.27
N SER A 91 -10.12 -7.96 -9.75
CA SER A 91 -9.53 -8.73 -8.66
C SER A 91 -8.33 -9.52 -9.19
N VAL A 92 -7.17 -9.38 -8.54
CA VAL A 92 -5.94 -10.09 -8.92
C VAL A 92 -5.40 -10.90 -7.75
N ASN A 93 -4.77 -12.02 -8.07
CA ASN A 93 -4.06 -12.89 -7.13
C ASN A 93 -2.79 -13.43 -7.81
N GLU A 94 -1.97 -14.16 -7.06
CA GLU A 94 -0.68 -14.70 -7.56
C GLU A 94 -0.83 -15.68 -8.75
N SER A 95 -2.04 -16.14 -9.05
CA SER A 95 -2.34 -17.03 -10.19
C SER A 95 -2.67 -16.29 -11.49
N VAL A 96 -2.70 -14.94 -11.49
CA VAL A 96 -2.98 -14.13 -12.69
C VAL A 96 -1.85 -13.13 -12.98
N LEU A 97 -1.48 -13.00 -14.25
CA LEU A 97 -0.58 -11.94 -14.71
C LEU A 97 -1.27 -10.56 -14.51
N ILE A 98 -0.83 -9.77 -13.53
CA ILE A 98 -0.13 -8.51 -13.83
C ILE A 98 -0.46 -7.77 -15.14
N PRO A 99 -1.67 -7.28 -15.46
CA PRO A 99 -1.88 -6.54 -16.70
C PRO A 99 -0.94 -5.32 -16.71
N ARG A 100 -0.05 -5.25 -17.70
CA ARG A 100 0.89 -4.13 -17.86
C ARG A 100 0.31 -3.13 -18.87
N PRO A 101 0.54 -1.82 -18.71
CA PRO A 101 0.09 -0.81 -19.69
C PRO A 101 0.56 -1.12 -21.11
N GLU A 102 1.74 -1.73 -21.25
CA GLU A 102 2.30 -2.11 -22.56
C GLU A 102 1.47 -3.17 -23.31
N THR A 103 0.55 -3.88 -22.64
CA THR A 103 -0.35 -4.87 -23.25
C THR A 103 -1.71 -4.30 -23.67
N GLU A 104 -1.98 -3.01 -23.43
CA GLU A 104 -3.22 -2.34 -23.88
C GLU A 104 -3.19 -1.98 -25.37
N GLU A 105 -2.00 -1.85 -26.01
CA GLU A 105 -1.87 -1.52 -27.44
C GLU A 105 -1.99 -2.73 -28.39
N LEU A 106 -2.12 -3.96 -27.86
CA LEU A 106 -2.16 -5.21 -28.64
C LEU A 106 -3.56 -5.84 -28.75
N VAL A 107 -4.59 -5.18 -28.24
CA VAL A 107 -6.00 -5.62 -28.33
C VAL A 107 -6.72 -4.92 -29.47
#